data_AF-A0A4S4GHI2-F1
#
_entry.id   AF-A0A4S4GHI2-F1
#
_cell.length_a   1.000
_cell.length_b   1.000
_cell.length_c   1.000
_cell.angle_alpha   90.00
_cell.angle_beta   90.00
_cell.angle_gamma   90.00
#
_symmetry.space_group_name_H-M   'P 1'
#
loop_
_entity.id
_entity.type
_entity.pdbx_description
1 polymer ?
#
loop_
_entity_poly.entity_id
_entity_poly.type
_entity_poly.pdbx_seq_one_letter_code
_entity_poly.pdbx_strand_id
1 'polypeptide(L)'
;MNEDDKKLLSKDSDGLLTYEYIANHISSIDDDLDYLIDNMMRVDLSGQFIVSAARYLFAIDAEHYNNAVSRLITAAIEKDREHRYIGDLLPLWGADYQDHVEELSKTDNNFRRIYKRLYPTGI
;
A
#
# COMPACT_ATOMS: atom_id res chain seq x y z
N MET A 1 -4.32 3.24 -19.97
CA MET A 1 -4.08 1.80 -20.19
C MET A 1 -4.97 1.28 -21.31
N ASN A 2 -4.45 0.44 -22.21
CA ASN A 2 -5.24 -0.12 -23.32
C ASN A 2 -5.91 -1.46 -22.94
N GLU A 3 -6.69 -2.04 -23.85
CA GLU A 3 -7.39 -3.32 -23.60
C GLU A 3 -6.44 -4.53 -23.51
N ASP A 4 -5.30 -4.48 -24.20
CA ASP A 4 -4.28 -5.55 -24.12
C ASP A 4 -3.60 -5.56 -22.75
N ASP A 5 -3.31 -4.38 -22.19
CA ASP A 5 -2.78 -4.22 -20.84
C ASP A 5 -3.77 -4.77 -19.80
N LYS A 6 -5.06 -4.41 -19.88
CA LYS A 6 -6.10 -4.98 -18.99
C LYS A 6 -6.17 -6.50 -19.09
N LYS A 7 -6.07 -7.03 -20.31
CA LYS A 7 -6.05 -8.48 -20.55
C LYS A 7 -4.79 -9.12 -19.96
N LEU A 8 -3.64 -8.47 -20.03
CA LEU A 8 -2.43 -8.93 -19.35
C LEU A 8 -2.61 -8.95 -17.83
N LEU A 9 -3.06 -7.84 -17.24
CA LEU A 9 -3.25 -7.69 -15.80
C LEU A 9 -4.36 -8.58 -15.23
N SER A 10 -5.34 -8.96 -16.03
CA SER A 10 -6.36 -9.94 -15.63
C SER A 10 -5.79 -11.34 -15.35
N LYS A 11 -4.59 -11.63 -15.88
CA LYS A 11 -3.87 -12.89 -15.63
C LYS A 11 -2.99 -12.81 -14.39
N ASP A 12 -2.90 -11.65 -13.76
CA ASP A 12 -2.18 -11.49 -12.50
C ASP A 12 -2.79 -12.39 -11.44
N SER A 13 -1.96 -13.24 -10.84
CA SER A 13 -2.36 -14.24 -9.87
C SER A 13 -2.01 -13.86 -8.43
N ASP A 14 -1.07 -12.94 -8.25
CA ASP A 14 -0.49 -12.63 -6.94
C ASP A 14 -0.23 -11.13 -6.70
N GLY A 15 -0.41 -10.28 -7.72
CA GLY A 15 -0.23 -8.84 -7.63
C GLY A 15 1.11 -8.35 -8.18
N LEU A 16 2.03 -9.25 -8.53
CA LEU A 16 3.35 -8.89 -9.04
C LEU A 16 3.24 -8.16 -10.39
N LEU A 17 2.44 -8.68 -11.32
CA LEU A 17 2.32 -8.09 -12.65
C LEU A 17 1.75 -6.66 -12.58
N THR A 18 0.78 -6.44 -11.71
CA THR A 18 0.20 -5.11 -11.50
C THR A 18 1.19 -4.15 -10.85
N TYR A 19 1.97 -4.62 -9.87
CA TYR A 19 3.04 -3.82 -9.27
C TYR A 19 4.10 -3.42 -10.31
N GLU A 20 4.56 -4.37 -11.14
CA GLU A 20 5.52 -4.09 -12.21
C GLU A 20 4.95 -3.12 -13.24
N TYR A 21 3.66 -3.22 -13.56
CA TYR A 21 3.02 -2.27 -14.46
C TYR A 21 3.03 -0.84 -13.89
N ILE A 22 2.65 -0.68 -12.62
CA ILE A 22 2.73 0.61 -11.90
C ILE A 22 4.16 1.16 -11.96
N ALA A 23 5.16 0.34 -11.64
CA ALA A 23 6.55 0.78 -11.62
C ALA A 23 7.04 1.23 -13.00
N ASN A 24 6.70 0.48 -14.05
CA ASN A 24 7.14 0.76 -15.42
C ASN A 24 6.42 1.94 -16.10
N HIS A 25 5.23 2.31 -15.61
CA HIS A 25 4.39 3.33 -16.24
C HIS A 25 4.09 4.52 -15.31
N ILE A 26 4.84 4.68 -14.21
CA ILE A 26 4.56 5.66 -13.15
C ILE A 26 4.29 7.08 -13.65
N SER A 27 4.93 7.51 -14.75
CA SER A 27 4.75 8.83 -15.33
C SER A 27 3.39 9.06 -16.02
N SER A 28 2.56 8.03 -16.17
CA SER A 28 1.28 8.10 -16.90
C SER A 28 0.21 7.15 -16.36
N ILE A 29 0.28 6.75 -15.09
CA ILE A 29 -0.68 5.79 -14.50
C ILE A 29 -1.90 6.44 -13.84
N ASP A 30 -1.93 7.77 -13.71
CA ASP A 30 -2.93 8.45 -12.87
C ASP A 30 -4.38 8.10 -13.25
N ASP A 31 -4.70 8.09 -14.55
CA ASP A 31 -6.03 7.75 -15.06
C ASP A 31 -6.40 6.27 -14.87
N ASP A 32 -5.40 5.41 -14.68
CA ASP A 32 -5.57 3.96 -14.55
C ASP A 32 -5.40 3.47 -13.10
N LEU A 33 -4.98 4.35 -12.20
CA LEU A 33 -4.49 3.99 -10.87
C LEU A 33 -5.55 3.27 -10.03
N ASP A 34 -6.82 3.70 -10.13
CA ASP A 34 -7.93 3.05 -9.45
C ASP A 34 -8.10 1.58 -9.89
N TYR A 35 -8.03 1.32 -11.19
CA TYR A 35 -8.10 -0.05 -11.71
C TYR A 35 -6.93 -0.90 -11.22
N LEU A 36 -5.72 -0.34 -11.24
CA LEU A 36 -4.51 -1.03 -10.81
C LEU A 36 -4.61 -1.41 -9.31
N ILE A 37 -5.03 -0.47 -8.46
CA ILE A 37 -5.24 -0.73 -7.02
C ILE A 37 -6.31 -1.80 -6.82
N ASP A 38 -7.44 -1.71 -7.51
CA ASP A 38 -8.53 -2.69 -7.41
C ASP A 38 -8.06 -4.10 -7.82
N ASN A 39 -7.23 -4.19 -8.87
CA ASN A 39 -6.65 -5.46 -9.29
C ASN A 39 -5.72 -6.02 -8.22
N MET A 40 -4.79 -5.22 -7.67
CA MET A 40 -3.91 -5.66 -6.58
C MET A 40 -4.70 -6.12 -5.35
N MET A 41 -5.73 -5.36 -4.96
CA MET A 41 -6.62 -5.72 -3.85
C MET A 41 -7.35 -7.05 -4.11
N ARG A 42 -7.61 -7.41 -5.36
CA ARG A 42 -8.24 -8.68 -5.72
C ARG A 42 -7.25 -9.85 -5.65
N VAL A 43 -6.03 -9.69 -6.17
CA VAL A 43 -5.12 -10.83 -6.44
C VAL A 43 -4.01 -10.99 -5.41
N ASP A 44 -3.50 -9.92 -4.80
CA ASP A 44 -2.49 -10.04 -3.75
C ASP A 44 -3.17 -10.44 -2.44
N LEU A 45 -3.19 -11.74 -2.15
CA LEU A 45 -3.83 -12.26 -0.93
C LEU A 45 -2.94 -12.09 0.31
N SER A 46 -1.64 -11.87 0.12
CA SER A 46 -0.66 -11.74 1.19
C SER A 46 -0.51 -10.32 1.70
N GLY A 47 -0.77 -9.33 0.85
CA GLY A 47 -0.49 -7.92 1.08
C GLY A 47 0.95 -7.51 0.75
N GLN A 48 1.81 -8.43 0.32
CA GLN A 48 3.22 -8.16 0.00
C GLN A 48 3.39 -7.08 -1.06
N PHE A 49 2.70 -7.21 -2.19
CA PHE A 49 2.81 -6.28 -3.31
C PHE A 49 2.00 -5.02 -3.07
N ILE A 50 0.88 -5.11 -2.34
CA ILE A 50 0.13 -3.92 -1.90
C ILE A 50 1.00 -3.03 -1.00
N VAL A 51 1.73 -3.61 -0.03
CA VAL A 51 2.70 -2.87 0.80
C VAL A 51 3.79 -2.26 -0.07
N SER A 52 4.33 -3.03 -1.01
CA SER A 52 5.39 -2.57 -1.91
C SER A 52 4.93 -1.41 -2.80
N ALA A 53 3.71 -1.46 -3.33
CA ALA A 53 3.10 -0.40 -4.13
C ALA A 53 2.85 0.86 -3.30
N ALA A 54 2.33 0.73 -2.08
CA ALA A 54 2.11 1.88 -1.19
C ALA A 54 3.41 2.63 -0.91
N ARG A 55 4.48 1.89 -0.57
CA ARG A 55 5.82 2.46 -0.34
C ARG A 55 6.39 3.12 -1.59
N TYR A 56 6.22 2.48 -2.75
CA TYR A 56 6.69 3.01 -4.02
C TYR A 56 6.01 4.33 -4.38
N LEU A 57 4.67 4.37 -4.39
CA LEU A 57 3.91 5.58 -4.72
C LEU A 57 4.22 6.73 -3.76
N PHE A 58 4.31 6.43 -2.46
CA PHE A 58 4.68 7.42 -1.46
C PHE A 58 6.08 8.01 -1.71
N ALA A 59 7.05 7.17 -2.12
CA ALA A 59 8.41 7.62 -2.40
C ALA A 59 8.52 8.45 -3.69
N ILE A 60 7.62 8.24 -4.66
CA ILE A 60 7.56 9.03 -5.90
C ILE A 60 6.96 10.41 -5.61
N ASP A 61 5.77 10.45 -5.03
CA ASP A 61 5.08 11.69 -4.67
C ASP A 61 4.01 11.41 -3.61
N ALA A 62 4.34 11.69 -2.35
CA ALA A 62 3.47 11.43 -1.21
C ALA A 62 2.20 12.30 -1.18
N GLU A 63 2.24 13.50 -1.78
CA GLU A 63 1.09 14.40 -1.81
C GLU A 63 0.13 14.00 -2.92
N HIS A 64 0.67 13.81 -4.14
CA HIS A 64 -0.13 13.43 -5.30
C HIS A 64 -0.80 12.07 -5.12
N TYR A 65 -0.07 11.06 -4.60
CA TYR A 65 -0.59 9.70 -4.43
C TYR A 65 -1.23 9.44 -3.06
N ASN A 66 -1.49 10.45 -2.23
CA ASN A 66 -1.96 10.27 -0.86
C ASN A 66 -3.20 9.35 -0.77
N ASN A 67 -4.19 9.57 -1.63
CA ASN A 67 -5.42 8.77 -1.64
C ASN A 67 -5.16 7.31 -2.02
N ALA A 68 -4.32 7.07 -3.04
CA ALA A 68 -3.93 5.74 -3.49
C ALA A 68 -3.16 4.98 -2.40
N VAL A 69 -2.17 5.65 -1.79
CA VAL A 69 -1.38 5.10 -0.68
C VAL A 69 -2.28 4.74 0.50
N SER A 70 -3.21 5.61 0.89
CA SER A 70 -4.14 5.34 1.99
C SER A 70 -5.05 4.12 1.75
N ARG A 71 -5.53 3.94 0.51
CA ARG A 71 -6.30 2.75 0.09
C ARG A 71 -5.46 1.48 0.16
N LEU A 72 -4.24 1.52 -0.37
CA LEU A 72 -3.31 0.39 -0.34
C LEU A 72 -2.94 0.00 1.10
N ILE A 73 -2.65 0.97 1.97
CA ILE A 73 -2.37 0.71 3.39
C ILE A 73 -3.57 0.01 4.06
N THR A 74 -4.79 0.50 3.80
CA THR A 74 -6.00 -0.11 4.35
C THR A 74 -6.15 -1.58 3.91
N ALA A 75 -5.91 -1.86 2.63
CA ALA A 75 -5.95 -3.22 2.09
C ALA A 75 -4.82 -4.12 2.65
N ALA A 76 -3.60 -3.58 2.77
CA ALA A 76 -2.45 -4.29 3.34
C ALA A 76 -2.73 -4.74 4.77
N ILE A 77 -3.30 -3.84 5.60
CA ILE A 77 -3.75 -4.18 6.95
C ILE A 77 -4.72 -5.37 6.91
N GLU A 78 -5.67 -5.44 5.99
CA GLU A 78 -6.63 -6.56 5.96
C GLU A 78 -6.02 -7.89 5.51
N LYS A 79 -5.04 -7.84 4.62
CA LYS A 79 -4.48 -9.02 3.94
C LYS A 79 -3.29 -9.63 4.65
N ASP A 80 -2.41 -8.79 5.20
CA ASP A 80 -1.22 -9.25 5.92
C ASP A 80 -1.57 -9.64 7.37
N ARG A 81 -2.31 -10.75 7.50
CA ARG A 81 -2.80 -11.27 8.79
C ARG A 81 -1.69 -11.74 9.72
N GLU A 82 -0.56 -12.11 9.15
CA GLU A 82 0.62 -12.55 9.89
C GLU A 82 1.60 -11.40 10.19
N HIS A 83 1.25 -10.18 9.78
CA HIS A 83 2.02 -8.96 10.00
C HIS A 83 3.45 -9.03 9.45
N ARG A 84 3.65 -9.75 8.35
CA ARG A 84 4.97 -9.96 7.74
C ARG A 84 5.49 -8.73 7.01
N TYR A 85 4.59 -7.85 6.54
CA TYR A 85 4.88 -6.77 5.61
C TYR A 85 4.39 -5.40 6.09
N ILE A 86 3.27 -5.32 6.83
CA ILE A 86 2.70 -4.02 7.25
C ILE A 86 3.63 -3.20 8.15
N GLY A 87 4.62 -3.82 8.79
CA GLY A 87 5.67 -3.11 9.54
C GLY A 87 6.51 -2.19 8.65
N ASP A 88 6.71 -2.56 7.38
CA ASP A 88 7.48 -1.77 6.42
C ASP A 88 6.79 -0.45 6.03
N LEU A 89 5.51 -0.28 6.41
CA LEU A 89 4.75 0.94 6.16
C LEU A 89 4.97 2.01 7.24
N LEU A 90 5.45 1.65 8.43
CA LEU A 90 5.61 2.62 9.54
C LEU A 90 6.50 3.83 9.18
N PRO A 91 7.60 3.70 8.40
CA PRO A 91 8.42 4.85 8.01
C PRO A 91 7.72 5.91 7.16
N LEU A 92 6.52 5.63 6.61
CA LEU A 92 5.73 6.61 5.84
C LEU A 92 5.28 7.79 6.72
N TRP A 93 5.22 7.62 8.04
CA TRP A 93 4.91 8.68 8.99
C TRP A 93 6.14 9.42 9.53
N GLY A 94 7.31 9.18 8.94
CA GLY A 94 8.58 9.76 9.36
C GLY A 94 9.56 8.69 9.84
N ALA A 95 10.86 8.94 9.66
CA ALA A 95 11.91 8.05 10.15
C ALA A 95 11.93 7.97 11.70
N ASP A 96 11.42 9.01 12.35
CA ASP A 96 11.28 9.21 13.78
C ASP A 96 9.88 8.83 14.31
N TYR A 97 9.05 8.10 13.54
CA TYR A 97 7.67 7.76 13.95
C TYR A 97 7.58 7.11 15.34
N GLN A 98 8.64 6.42 15.78
CA GLN A 98 8.71 5.76 17.08
C GLN A 98 8.67 6.76 18.26
N ASP A 99 9.21 7.97 18.07
CA ASP A 99 9.20 9.04 19.07
C ASP A 99 7.83 9.75 19.12
N HIS A 100 7.00 9.55 18.09
CA HIS A 100 5.71 10.22 17.89
C HIS A 100 4.50 9.28 17.98
N VAL A 101 4.67 8.04 18.48
CA VAL A 101 3.63 6.99 18.48
C VAL A 101 2.31 7.44 19.10
N GLU A 102 2.34 8.12 20.25
CA GLU A 102 1.14 8.57 20.93
C GLU A 102 0.35 9.60 20.12
N GLU A 103 1.05 10.54 19.48
CA GLU A 103 0.46 11.58 18.65
C GLU A 103 -0.12 10.95 17.38
N LEU A 104 0.71 10.21 16.64
CA LEU A 104 0.33 9.55 15.39
C LEU A 104 -0.83 8.57 15.59
N SER A 105 -0.88 7.84 16.72
CA SER A 105 -2.00 6.94 17.01
C SER A 105 -3.32 7.67 17.28
N LYS A 106 -3.27 8.93 17.73
CA LYS A 106 -4.45 9.77 17.94
C LYS A 106 -4.92 10.40 16.63
N THR A 107 -3.99 10.85 15.78
CA THR A 107 -4.27 11.67 14.60
C THR A 107 -4.44 10.85 13.32
N ASP A 108 -3.82 9.68 13.20
CA ASP A 108 -3.85 8.85 12.00
C ASP A 108 -4.40 7.44 12.27
N ASN A 109 -5.51 7.11 11.59
CA ASN A 109 -6.17 5.83 11.78
C ASN A 109 -5.38 4.64 11.21
N ASN A 110 -4.67 4.81 10.10
CA ASN A 110 -3.89 3.75 9.48
C ASN A 110 -2.64 3.45 10.29
N PHE A 111 -1.93 4.48 10.76
CA PHE A 111 -0.82 4.32 11.70
C PHE A 111 -1.26 3.55 12.94
N ARG A 112 -2.32 4.02 13.61
CA ARG A 112 -2.87 3.37 14.82
C ARG A 112 -3.18 1.89 14.58
N ARG A 113 -3.80 1.55 13.45
CA ARG A 113 -4.20 0.18 13.11
C ARG A 113 -2.99 -0.73 12.89
N ILE A 114 -1.97 -0.25 12.18
CA ILE A 114 -0.72 -0.99 11.97
C ILE A 114 0.00 -1.17 13.30
N TYR A 115 0.20 -0.08 14.03
CA TYR A 115 0.97 -0.08 15.27
C TYR A 115 0.35 -1.03 16.31
N LYS A 116 -0.98 -0.97 16.53
CA LYS A 116 -1.69 -1.86 17.46
C LYS A 116 -1.55 -3.35 17.10
N ARG A 117 -1.42 -3.69 15.82
CA ARG A 117 -1.29 -5.08 15.36
C ARG A 117 0.12 -5.63 15.57
N LEU A 118 1.13 -4.78 15.37
CA LEU A 118 2.54 -5.14 15.57
C LEU A 118 2.92 -5.14 17.06
N TYR A 119 2.30 -4.25 17.84
CA TYR A 119 2.60 -4.04 19.26
C TYR A 119 1.32 -4.15 20.12
N PRO A 120 0.71 -5.34 20.24
CA PRO A 120 -0.59 -5.52 20.91
C PRO A 120 -0.58 -5.25 22.42
N THR A 121 0.59 -5.19 23.04
CA THR A 121 0.79 -5.01 24.49
C THR A 121 1.06 -3.56 24.93
N GLY A 122 0.91 -2.56 24.08
CA GLY A 122 1.12 -1.16 24.47
C GLY A 122 0.27 -0.13 23.73
N ILE A 123 -0.51 0.64 24.50
CA ILE A 123 -0.69 2.09 24.36
C ILE A 123 -0.57 2.66 25.77
#